data_AF-A0A7Y2T4B0-F1
#
_entry.id   AF-A0A7Y2T4B0-F1
#
_cell.length_a   1.000
_cell.length_b   1.000
_cell.length_c   1.000
_cell.angle_alpha   90.00
_cell.angle_beta   90.00
_cell.angle_gamma   90.00
#
_symmetry.space_group_name_H-M   'P 1'
#
loop_
_entity.id
_entity.type
_entity.pdbx_description
1 polymer ?
#
loop_
_entity_poly.entity_id
_entity_poly.type
_entity_poly.pdbx_seq_one_letter_code
_entity_poly.pdbx_strand_id
1 'polypeptide(L)'
;MKHSITRLLPALAIALVILSPAIAQKKAEEETPQPIVETWQQFMNLPKAQRQEYSQKLVKAQNLFSQKRLFDTLEKIDELDKIFPDHPSALNLRGACYVEIRSFKKANKIFEKILTISPDNTNVQFNLAEVDFVTKNWTSAYDRFTQLIPRLPSRNKGLIRLCEFKLLLCQLKTGRVKEAIALRDQYDAWDDSPYYYYSRAAIFYHEDNKKEAEKMLNNARFVWRNDAALSAWQDTLIEFGYIRSFYGENAENAK
;
A
#
# COMPACT_ATOMS: atom_id res chain seq x y z
N MET A 1 73.98 9.19 -53.75
CA MET A 1 73.67 10.45 -53.03
C MET A 1 72.61 11.20 -53.82
N LYS A 2 71.61 11.79 -53.12
CA LYS A 2 70.30 12.32 -53.60
C LYS A 2 69.23 11.21 -53.65
N HIS A 3 68.35 11.14 -52.64
CA HIS A 3 66.96 11.69 -52.58
C HIS A 3 66.02 10.89 -53.51
N SER A 4 64.83 10.41 -53.16
CA SER A 4 63.92 10.53 -52.01
C SER A 4 62.65 9.70 -52.36
N ILE A 5 61.69 9.56 -51.42
CA ILE A 5 60.24 9.25 -51.67
C ILE A 5 59.97 7.74 -51.93
N THR A 6 59.08 6.98 -51.26
CA THR A 6 57.90 7.24 -50.41
C THR A 6 57.53 5.98 -49.62
N ARG A 7 56.88 6.15 -48.47
CA ARG A 7 56.21 5.12 -47.68
C ARG A 7 54.97 4.58 -48.41
N LEU A 8 54.69 3.27 -48.30
CA LEU A 8 53.35 2.69 -48.41
C LEU A 8 53.06 1.92 -47.13
N LEU A 9 52.13 2.44 -46.32
CA LEU A 9 51.53 1.76 -45.17
C LEU A 9 50.35 0.88 -45.64
N PRO A 10 50.05 -0.23 -44.95
CA PRO A 10 48.96 -1.13 -45.32
C PRO A 10 47.60 -0.54 -44.90
N ALA A 11 46.59 -0.70 -45.75
CA ALA A 11 45.21 -0.32 -45.47
C ALA A 11 44.59 -1.30 -44.45
N LEU A 12 44.21 -0.78 -43.28
CA LEU A 12 43.36 -1.48 -42.31
C LEU A 12 41.89 -1.24 -42.71
N ALA A 13 41.19 -2.30 -43.09
CA ALA A 13 39.76 -2.23 -43.37
C ALA A 13 38.98 -2.07 -42.05
N ILE A 14 38.40 -0.89 -41.85
CA ILE A 14 37.43 -0.63 -40.77
C ILE A 14 36.09 -1.24 -41.21
N ALA A 15 35.68 -2.32 -40.54
CA ALA A 15 34.33 -2.84 -40.68
C ALA A 15 33.34 -1.83 -40.06
N LEU A 16 32.67 -1.06 -40.92
CA LEU A 16 31.50 -0.27 -40.55
C LEU A 16 30.38 -1.24 -40.16
N VAL A 17 30.11 -1.36 -38.85
CA VAL A 17 28.85 -1.90 -38.36
C VAL A 17 27.76 -0.90 -38.75
N ILE A 18 27.05 -1.21 -39.83
CA ILE A 18 25.83 -0.50 -40.21
C ILE A 18 24.80 -0.85 -39.13
N LEU A 19 24.66 0.04 -38.14
CA LEU A 19 23.48 0.07 -37.28
C LEU A 19 22.27 0.25 -38.19
N SER A 20 21.52 -0.83 -38.40
CA SER A 20 20.24 -0.79 -39.10
C SER A 20 19.35 0.29 -38.46
N PRO A 21 18.68 1.15 -39.25
CA PRO A 21 17.83 2.24 -38.73
C PRO A 21 16.68 1.76 -37.85
N ALA A 22 16.38 0.46 -37.86
CA ALA A 22 15.35 -0.19 -37.06
C ALA A 22 15.59 -0.08 -35.53
N ILE A 23 16.83 0.08 -35.05
CA ILE A 23 17.11 0.27 -33.61
C ILE A 23 16.92 1.74 -33.19
N ALA A 24 17.13 2.68 -34.12
CA ALA A 24 16.88 4.11 -33.90
C ALA A 24 15.39 4.49 -34.08
N GLN A 25 14.60 3.61 -34.70
CA GLN A 25 13.15 3.76 -34.91
C GLN A 25 12.28 2.99 -33.91
N LYS A 26 12.84 2.58 -32.76
CA LYS A 26 12.02 2.46 -31.56
C LYS A 26 11.73 3.88 -31.06
N LYS A 27 10.83 4.56 -31.79
CA LYS A 27 10.01 5.71 -31.38
C LYS A 27 10.04 5.80 -29.84
N ALA A 28 10.50 6.87 -29.19
CA ALA A 28 9.83 8.16 -29.23
C ALA A 28 8.33 8.01 -29.54
N GLU A 29 7.68 7.03 -28.92
CA GLU A 29 6.30 7.19 -28.54
C GLU A 29 6.34 8.42 -27.67
N GLU A 30 5.56 9.44 -28.04
CA GLU A 30 5.22 10.52 -27.12
C GLU A 30 4.59 9.82 -25.92
N GLU A 31 5.43 9.46 -24.93
CA GLU A 31 4.97 9.01 -23.63
C GLU A 31 4.20 10.21 -23.09
N THR A 32 2.87 10.18 -23.27
CA THR A 32 1.96 11.09 -22.60
C THR A 32 2.44 11.16 -21.16
N PRO A 33 2.83 12.33 -20.64
CA PRO A 33 3.43 12.40 -19.34
C PRO A 33 2.49 11.70 -18.36
N GLN A 34 3.03 10.78 -17.56
CA GLN A 34 2.21 10.05 -16.60
C GLN A 34 1.37 11.07 -15.80
N PRO A 35 0.09 10.82 -15.51
CA PRO A 35 -0.77 11.83 -14.88
C PRO A 35 -0.17 12.46 -13.60
N ILE A 36 0.63 11.69 -12.85
CA ILE A 36 1.42 12.19 -11.72
C ILE A 36 2.43 13.27 -12.12
N VAL A 37 3.17 13.09 -13.22
CA VAL A 37 4.14 14.06 -13.76
C VAL A 37 3.43 15.35 -14.16
N GLU A 38 2.30 15.25 -14.85
CA GLU A 38 1.50 16.42 -15.24
C GLU A 38 1.02 17.20 -14.01
N THR A 39 0.49 16.48 -13.01
CA THR A 39 0.03 17.09 -11.75
C THR A 39 1.18 17.83 -11.04
N TRP A 40 2.38 17.21 -10.99
CA TRP A 40 3.55 17.86 -10.41
C TRP A 40 4.02 19.09 -11.21
N GLN A 41 3.99 19.03 -12.54
CA GLN A 41 4.35 20.16 -13.39
C GLN A 41 3.38 21.34 -13.17
N GLN A 42 2.07 21.07 -13.16
CA GLN A 42 1.06 22.09 -12.88
C GLN A 42 1.28 22.74 -11.51
N PHE A 43 1.55 21.93 -10.48
CA PHE A 43 1.88 22.45 -9.16
C PHE A 43 3.14 23.33 -9.19
N MET A 44 4.20 22.89 -9.87
CA MET A 44 5.47 23.61 -9.95
C MET A 44 5.39 24.93 -10.72
N ASN A 45 4.44 25.04 -11.66
CA ASN A 45 4.15 26.26 -12.41
C ASN A 45 3.46 27.35 -11.57
N LEU A 46 2.94 27.00 -10.37
CA LEU A 46 2.36 28.00 -9.48
C LEU A 46 3.43 28.99 -8.98
N PRO A 47 3.05 30.26 -8.74
CA PRO A 47 3.89 31.25 -8.08
C PRO A 47 4.55 30.67 -6.82
N LYS A 48 5.83 31.00 -6.61
CA LYS A 48 6.61 30.49 -5.47
C LYS A 48 5.89 30.72 -4.13
N ALA A 49 5.25 31.88 -3.96
CA ALA A 49 4.48 32.22 -2.76
C ALA A 49 3.32 31.23 -2.51
N GLN A 50 2.56 30.87 -3.56
CA GLN A 50 1.46 29.91 -3.45
C GLN A 50 1.96 28.50 -3.10
N ARG A 51 3.09 28.06 -3.71
CA ARG A 51 3.70 26.76 -3.36
C ARG A 51 4.22 26.71 -1.92
N GLN A 52 4.76 27.82 -1.43
CA GLN A 52 5.19 27.95 -0.03
C GLN A 52 4.00 27.94 0.92
N GLU A 53 2.95 28.68 0.61
CA GLU A 53 1.70 28.68 1.38
C GLU A 53 1.08 27.28 1.42
N TYR A 54 1.00 26.61 0.27
CA TYR A 54 0.51 25.24 0.15
C TYR A 54 1.31 24.29 1.06
N SER A 55 2.65 24.33 0.97
CA SER A 55 3.53 23.50 1.79
C SER A 55 3.31 23.74 3.29
N GLN A 56 3.17 25.00 3.71
CA GLN A 56 2.93 25.34 5.12
C GLN A 56 1.57 24.83 5.61
N LYS A 57 0.51 24.98 4.80
CA LYS A 57 -0.82 24.46 5.11
C LYS A 57 -0.84 22.93 5.15
N LEU A 58 -0.10 22.26 4.26
CA LEU A 58 0.01 20.80 4.22
C LEU A 58 0.66 20.27 5.50
N VAL A 59 1.76 20.89 5.95
CA VAL A 59 2.40 20.53 7.24
C VAL A 59 1.42 20.70 8.40
N LYS A 60 0.63 21.79 8.42
CA LYS A 60 -0.41 21.98 9.44
C LYS A 60 -1.48 20.89 9.39
N ALA A 61 -1.95 20.52 8.19
CA ALA A 61 -2.94 19.45 8.03
C ALA A 61 -2.41 18.11 8.52
N GLN A 62 -1.15 17.78 8.20
CA GLN A 62 -0.47 16.57 8.67
C GLN A 62 -0.32 16.54 10.20
N ASN A 63 0.00 17.68 10.82
CA ASN A 63 0.08 17.80 12.27
C ASN A 63 -1.29 17.65 12.96
N LEU A 64 -2.35 18.19 12.36
CA LEU A 64 -3.72 17.97 12.86
C LEU A 64 -4.12 16.49 12.76
N PHE A 65 -3.73 15.83 11.66
CA PHE A 65 -4.02 14.42 11.45
C PHE A 65 -3.31 13.53 12.46
N SER A 66 -2.03 13.79 12.75
CA SER A 66 -1.28 13.04 13.76
C SER A 66 -1.84 13.21 15.18
N GLN A 67 -2.51 14.34 15.45
CA GLN A 67 -3.26 14.60 16.68
C GLN A 67 -4.68 14.00 16.68
N LYS A 68 -5.04 13.21 15.65
CA LYS A 68 -6.40 12.65 15.45
C LYS A 68 -7.50 13.71 15.36
N ARG A 69 -7.17 14.95 15.00
CA ARG A 69 -8.13 16.05 14.78
C ARG A 69 -8.69 16.00 13.35
N LEU A 70 -9.41 14.92 13.05
CA LEU A 70 -9.76 14.52 11.67
C LEU A 70 -10.62 15.57 10.93
N PHE A 71 -11.55 16.23 11.60
CA PHE A 71 -12.39 17.26 10.98
C PHE A 71 -11.61 18.54 10.69
N ASP A 72 -10.73 18.97 11.61
CA ASP A 72 -9.85 20.12 11.39
C ASP A 72 -8.84 19.84 10.28
N THR A 73 -8.37 18.58 10.17
CA THR A 73 -7.57 18.14 9.02
C THR A 73 -8.34 18.32 7.72
N LEU A 74 -9.60 17.85 7.65
CA LEU A 74 -10.42 18.00 6.44
C LEU A 74 -10.64 19.46 6.06
N GLU A 75 -10.92 20.33 7.04
CA GLU A 75 -11.01 21.79 6.80
C GLU A 75 -9.70 22.35 6.23
N LYS A 76 -8.56 21.94 6.77
CA LYS A 76 -7.26 22.39 6.26
C LYS A 76 -6.99 21.89 4.84
N ILE A 77 -7.46 20.69 4.50
CA ILE A 77 -7.37 20.16 3.13
C ILE A 77 -8.28 20.97 2.19
N ASP A 78 -9.46 21.39 2.63
CA ASP A 78 -10.33 22.23 1.82
C ASP A 78 -9.72 23.62 1.55
N GLU A 79 -8.87 24.13 2.45
CA GLU A 79 -8.02 25.30 2.16
C GLU A 79 -6.90 25.02 1.15
N LEU A 80 -6.30 23.82 1.18
CA LEU A 80 -5.27 23.42 0.22
C LEU A 80 -5.84 23.35 -1.21
N ASP A 81 -7.04 22.80 -1.35
CA ASP A 81 -7.71 22.64 -2.64
C ASP A 81 -8.04 23.98 -3.33
N LYS A 82 -8.15 25.07 -2.54
CA LYS A 82 -8.31 26.43 -3.09
C LYS A 82 -7.04 26.96 -3.76
N ILE A 83 -5.88 26.46 -3.36
CA ILE A 83 -4.58 26.83 -3.94
C ILE A 83 -4.26 25.89 -5.11
N PHE A 84 -4.36 24.58 -4.86
CA PHE A 84 -4.13 23.56 -5.87
C PHE A 84 -4.97 22.32 -5.55
N PRO A 85 -6.04 22.07 -6.31
CA PRO A 85 -6.87 20.89 -6.10
C PRO A 85 -6.10 19.63 -6.48
N ASP A 86 -6.50 18.50 -5.89
CA ASP A 86 -6.10 17.16 -6.33
C ASP A 86 -4.60 16.85 -6.24
N HIS A 87 -3.89 17.61 -5.41
CA HIS A 87 -2.52 17.28 -5.08
C HIS A 87 -2.45 15.89 -4.41
N PRO A 88 -1.52 15.01 -4.83
CA PRO A 88 -1.42 13.65 -4.30
C PRO A 88 -1.32 13.59 -2.76
N SER A 89 -0.53 14.48 -2.15
CA SER A 89 -0.40 14.54 -0.69
C SER A 89 -1.69 14.93 0.04
N ALA A 90 -2.49 15.85 -0.52
CA ALA A 90 -3.77 16.26 0.07
C ALA A 90 -4.83 15.17 -0.10
N LEU A 91 -4.88 14.54 -1.28
CA LEU A 91 -5.75 13.39 -1.52
C LEU A 91 -5.44 12.23 -0.58
N ASN A 92 -4.16 11.88 -0.39
CA ASN A 92 -3.74 10.83 0.54
C ASN A 92 -4.24 11.12 1.97
N LEU A 93 -4.07 12.36 2.44
CA LEU A 93 -4.50 12.76 3.78
C LEU A 93 -6.03 12.71 3.92
N ARG A 94 -6.76 13.18 2.90
CA ARG A 94 -8.23 13.13 2.86
C ARG A 94 -8.75 11.70 2.89
N GLY A 95 -8.14 10.81 2.09
CA GLY A 95 -8.48 9.39 2.07
C GLY A 95 -8.26 8.75 3.44
N ALA A 96 -7.12 9.02 4.07
CA ALA A 96 -6.81 8.53 5.42
C ALA A 96 -7.82 9.06 6.47
N CYS A 97 -8.17 10.34 6.43
CA CYS A 97 -9.23 10.89 7.30
C CYS A 97 -10.55 10.14 7.12
N TYR A 98 -10.96 9.87 5.87
CA TYR A 98 -12.20 9.15 5.60
C TYR A 98 -12.17 7.68 6.05
N VAL A 99 -11.02 7.02 5.99
CA VAL A 99 -10.85 5.67 6.58
C VAL A 99 -11.01 5.73 8.10
N GLU A 100 -10.34 6.66 8.77
CA GLU A 100 -10.34 6.78 10.24
C GLU A 100 -11.75 7.08 10.80
N ILE A 101 -12.55 7.92 10.12
CA ILE A 101 -13.95 8.16 10.52
C ILE A 101 -14.94 7.09 10.00
N ARG A 102 -14.43 5.98 9.43
CA ARG A 102 -15.19 4.89 8.80
C ARG A 102 -16.15 5.35 7.67
N SER A 103 -15.85 6.47 7.01
CA SER A 103 -16.57 6.93 5.83
C SER A 103 -16.04 6.27 4.55
N PHE A 104 -16.13 4.94 4.49
CA PHE A 104 -15.50 4.12 3.45
C PHE A 104 -15.93 4.48 2.02
N LYS A 105 -17.20 4.85 1.82
CA LYS A 105 -17.68 5.31 0.50
C LYS A 105 -16.94 6.57 0.04
N LYS A 106 -16.65 7.50 0.95
CA LYS A 106 -15.88 8.70 0.63
C LYS A 106 -14.40 8.36 0.43
N ALA A 107 -13.84 7.49 1.27
CA ALA A 107 -12.46 7.02 1.14
C ALA A 107 -12.20 6.38 -0.24
N ASN A 108 -13.09 5.48 -0.69
CA ASN A 108 -12.97 4.82 -2.00
C ASN A 108 -12.94 5.82 -3.16
N LYS A 109 -13.83 6.83 -3.16
CA LYS A 109 -13.81 7.88 -4.19
C LYS A 109 -12.49 8.64 -4.24
N ILE A 110 -11.89 8.91 -3.07
CA ILE A 110 -10.58 9.57 -3.02
C ILE A 110 -9.46 8.64 -3.51
N PHE A 111 -9.50 7.37 -3.15
CA PHE A 111 -8.53 6.38 -3.63
C PHE A 111 -8.62 6.15 -5.13
N GLU A 112 -9.82 6.03 -5.69
CA GLU A 112 -10.05 5.98 -7.15
C GLU A 112 -9.42 7.19 -7.84
N LYS A 113 -9.60 8.39 -7.27
CA LYS A 113 -8.97 9.62 -7.78
C LYS A 113 -7.44 9.61 -7.70
N ILE A 114 -6.86 9.02 -6.64
CA ILE A 114 -5.41 8.87 -6.59
C ILE A 114 -4.93 7.87 -7.64
N LEU A 115 -5.68 6.80 -7.90
CA LEU A 115 -5.33 5.81 -8.91
C LEU A 115 -5.42 6.36 -10.34
N THR A 116 -6.26 7.36 -10.61
CA THR A 116 -6.21 8.06 -11.92
C THR A 116 -4.92 8.86 -12.10
N ILE A 117 -4.32 9.33 -11.00
CA ILE A 117 -3.06 10.10 -11.02
C ILE A 117 -1.84 9.16 -10.98
N SER A 118 -1.92 8.11 -10.18
CA SER A 118 -0.84 7.15 -9.92
C SER A 118 -1.40 5.73 -9.89
N PRO A 119 -1.59 5.09 -11.06
CA PRO A 119 -2.21 3.76 -11.16
C PRO A 119 -1.49 2.67 -10.34
N ASP A 120 -0.16 2.78 -10.23
CA ASP A 120 0.70 1.80 -9.55
C ASP A 120 0.94 2.11 -8.06
N ASN A 121 0.15 3.00 -7.46
CA ASN A 121 0.31 3.39 -6.07
C ASN A 121 -0.07 2.24 -5.12
N THR A 122 0.92 1.45 -4.70
CA THR A 122 0.75 0.28 -3.82
C THR A 122 0.15 0.62 -2.46
N ASN A 123 0.39 1.83 -1.93
CA ASN A 123 -0.22 2.28 -0.67
C ASN A 123 -1.75 2.45 -0.81
N VAL A 124 -2.20 2.97 -1.95
CA VAL A 124 -3.64 3.12 -2.22
C VAL A 124 -4.28 1.78 -2.50
N GLN A 125 -3.59 0.89 -3.22
CA GLN A 125 -4.06 -0.49 -3.42
C GLN A 125 -4.19 -1.24 -2.09
N PHE A 126 -3.25 -1.07 -1.16
CA PHE A 126 -3.35 -1.55 0.22
C PHE A 126 -4.57 -0.97 0.93
N ASN A 127 -4.77 0.35 0.92
CA ASN A 127 -5.91 0.96 1.58
C ASN A 127 -7.26 0.49 1.01
N LEU A 128 -7.37 0.26 -0.30
CA LEU A 128 -8.58 -0.31 -0.90
C LEU A 128 -8.81 -1.76 -0.46
N ALA A 129 -7.76 -2.58 -0.38
CA ALA A 129 -7.85 -3.95 0.15
C ALA A 129 -8.30 -3.95 1.62
N GLU A 130 -7.75 -3.04 2.43
CA GLU A 130 -8.15 -2.83 3.83
C GLU A 130 -9.62 -2.41 3.95
N VAL A 131 -10.07 -1.45 3.13
CA VAL A 131 -11.48 -1.02 3.13
C VAL A 131 -12.40 -2.18 2.78
N ASP A 132 -12.08 -2.97 1.75
CA ASP A 132 -12.87 -4.15 1.40
C ASP A 132 -12.87 -5.18 2.52
N PHE A 133 -11.74 -5.38 3.21
CA PHE A 133 -11.62 -6.29 4.34
C PHE A 133 -12.52 -5.87 5.51
N VAL A 134 -12.43 -4.63 5.99
CA VAL A 134 -13.19 -4.15 7.16
C VAL A 134 -14.68 -3.95 6.86
N THR A 135 -15.03 -3.76 5.58
CA THR A 135 -16.43 -3.74 5.13
C THR A 135 -16.98 -5.13 4.78
N LYS A 136 -16.19 -6.19 5.02
CA LYS A 136 -16.56 -7.59 4.84
C LYS A 136 -16.85 -7.97 3.37
N ASN A 137 -16.30 -7.22 2.42
CA ASN A 137 -16.31 -7.55 1.00
C ASN A 137 -15.23 -8.61 0.71
N TRP A 138 -15.36 -9.81 1.30
CA TRP A 138 -14.30 -10.82 1.36
C TRP A 138 -13.72 -11.22 0.01
N THR A 139 -14.56 -11.35 -1.02
CA THR A 139 -14.10 -11.69 -2.38
C THR A 139 -13.25 -10.57 -2.98
N SER A 140 -13.70 -9.31 -2.87
CA SER A 140 -12.94 -8.16 -3.37
C SER A 140 -11.63 -7.98 -2.60
N ALA A 141 -11.67 -8.14 -1.27
CA ALA A 141 -10.47 -8.10 -0.43
C ALA A 141 -9.47 -9.20 -0.83
N TYR A 142 -9.94 -10.44 -1.03
CA TYR A 142 -9.12 -11.55 -1.53
C TYR A 142 -8.43 -11.20 -2.85
N ASP A 143 -9.18 -10.71 -3.83
CA ASP A 143 -8.64 -10.36 -5.15
C ASP A 143 -7.60 -9.25 -5.05
N ARG A 144 -7.87 -8.20 -4.25
CA ARG A 144 -6.94 -7.09 -4.06
C ARG A 144 -5.67 -7.51 -3.34
N PHE A 145 -5.76 -8.28 -2.24
CA PHE A 145 -4.55 -8.75 -1.55
C PHE A 145 -3.71 -9.68 -2.45
N THR A 146 -4.36 -10.57 -3.20
CA THR A 146 -3.70 -11.47 -4.15
C THR A 146 -2.90 -10.70 -5.20
N GLN A 147 -3.46 -9.59 -5.71
CA GLN A 147 -2.80 -8.71 -6.67
C GLN A 147 -1.73 -7.80 -6.04
N LEU A 148 -1.92 -7.40 -4.78
CA LEU A 148 -1.05 -6.46 -4.08
C LEU A 148 0.25 -7.10 -3.60
N ILE A 149 0.17 -8.27 -2.96
CA ILE A 149 1.30 -8.91 -2.27
C ILE A 149 2.55 -9.04 -3.17
N PRO A 150 2.46 -9.50 -4.43
CA PRO A 150 3.63 -9.62 -5.31
C PRO A 150 4.29 -8.28 -5.68
N ARG A 151 3.60 -7.16 -5.48
CA ARG A 151 4.08 -5.81 -5.80
C ARG A 151 4.64 -5.08 -4.58
N LEU A 152 4.50 -5.64 -3.38
CA LEU A 152 5.04 -5.04 -2.17
C LEU A 152 6.58 -5.15 -2.15
N PRO A 153 7.30 -4.12 -1.69
CA PRO A 153 8.75 -4.19 -1.58
C PRO A 153 9.17 -5.31 -0.62
N SER A 154 10.02 -6.24 -1.09
CA SER A 154 10.49 -7.40 -0.32
C SER A 154 11.17 -7.05 1.01
N ARG A 155 11.71 -5.83 1.12
CA ARG A 155 12.27 -5.28 2.37
C ARG A 155 11.24 -5.10 3.48
N ASN A 156 9.94 -4.99 3.16
CA ASN A 156 8.87 -4.80 4.13
C ASN A 156 8.16 -6.12 4.44
N LYS A 157 8.93 -7.08 4.99
CA LYS A 157 8.42 -8.43 5.31
C LYS A 157 7.21 -8.38 6.24
N GLY A 158 7.23 -7.51 7.26
CA GLY A 158 6.11 -7.38 8.21
C GLY A 158 4.78 -7.01 7.54
N LEU A 159 4.80 -6.05 6.60
CA LEU A 159 3.60 -5.69 5.84
C LEU A 159 3.13 -6.83 4.93
N ILE A 160 4.07 -7.50 4.25
CA ILE A 160 3.75 -8.66 3.41
C ILE A 160 3.03 -9.73 4.24
N ARG A 161 3.57 -10.07 5.41
CA ARG A 161 3.00 -11.06 6.34
C ARG A 161 1.61 -10.66 6.83
N LEU A 162 1.42 -9.39 7.16
CA LEU A 162 0.10 -8.89 7.57
C LEU A 162 -0.93 -8.99 6.43
N CYS A 163 -0.52 -8.69 5.19
CA CYS A 163 -1.38 -8.85 4.01
C CYS A 163 -1.69 -10.32 3.73
N GLU A 164 -0.71 -11.22 3.81
CA GLU A 164 -0.89 -12.66 3.69
C GLU A 164 -1.85 -13.19 4.75
N PHE A 165 -1.78 -12.68 5.98
CA PHE A 165 -2.69 -13.05 7.05
C PHE A 165 -4.13 -12.63 6.75
N LYS A 166 -4.33 -11.41 6.24
CA LYS A 166 -5.66 -10.94 5.82
C LYS A 166 -6.19 -11.71 4.61
N LEU A 167 -5.32 -12.07 3.66
CA LEU A 167 -5.65 -12.94 2.54
C LEU A 167 -6.12 -14.32 3.03
N LEU A 168 -5.39 -14.93 3.98
CA LEU A 168 -5.75 -16.19 4.63
C LEU A 168 -7.15 -16.10 5.27
N LEU A 169 -7.42 -15.02 6.00
CA LEU A 169 -8.74 -14.77 6.59
C LEU A 169 -9.85 -14.66 5.53
N CYS A 170 -9.59 -14.00 4.40
CA CYS A 170 -10.53 -13.94 3.28
C CYS A 170 -10.75 -15.33 2.65
N GLN A 171 -9.70 -16.14 2.52
CA GLN A 171 -9.81 -17.53 2.05
C GLN A 171 -10.73 -18.36 2.97
N LEU A 172 -10.59 -18.22 4.29
CA LEU A 172 -11.49 -18.90 5.24
C LEU A 172 -12.94 -18.45 5.09
N LYS A 173 -13.21 -17.14 4.95
CA LYS A 173 -14.59 -16.63 4.74
C LYS A 173 -15.21 -17.06 3.41
N THR A 174 -14.39 -17.26 2.38
CA THR A 174 -14.85 -17.64 1.05
C THR A 174 -14.83 -19.17 0.82
N GLY A 175 -14.59 -19.96 1.87
CA GLY A 175 -14.61 -21.43 1.81
C GLY A 175 -13.36 -22.07 1.21
N ARG A 176 -12.32 -21.28 0.91
CA ARG A 176 -11.02 -21.73 0.37
C ARG A 176 -10.09 -22.25 1.46
N VAL A 177 -10.61 -23.12 2.34
CA VAL A 177 -9.91 -23.55 3.56
C VAL A 177 -8.57 -24.24 3.25
N LYS A 178 -8.51 -25.02 2.17
CA LYS A 178 -7.25 -25.66 1.74
C LYS A 178 -6.17 -24.65 1.36
N GLU A 179 -6.54 -23.58 0.67
CA GLU A 179 -5.60 -22.50 0.31
C GLU A 179 -5.13 -21.76 1.57
N ALA A 180 -6.04 -21.49 2.51
CA ALA A 180 -5.71 -20.88 3.80
C ALA A 180 -4.72 -21.72 4.62
N ILE A 181 -4.93 -23.04 4.67
CA ILE A 181 -4.01 -23.97 5.33
C ILE A 181 -2.64 -23.99 4.65
N ALA A 182 -2.61 -24.05 3.31
CA ALA A 182 -1.35 -24.00 2.57
C ALA A 182 -0.59 -22.69 2.82
N LEU A 183 -1.28 -21.55 2.88
CA LEU A 183 -0.67 -20.25 3.17
C LEU A 183 -0.18 -20.13 4.62
N ARG A 184 -0.89 -20.71 5.59
CA ARG A 184 -0.43 -20.83 6.99
C ARG A 184 0.91 -21.59 7.08
N ASP A 185 1.03 -22.68 6.32
CA ASP A 185 2.14 -23.63 6.40
C ASP A 185 3.40 -23.15 5.67
N GLN A 186 3.36 -22.00 4.98
CA GLN A 186 4.55 -21.38 4.38
C GLN A 186 5.57 -20.89 5.41
N TYR A 187 5.14 -20.63 6.64
CA TYR A 187 5.96 -20.00 7.68
C TYR A 187 5.91 -20.77 9.00
N ASP A 188 7.07 -20.84 9.65
CA ASP A 188 7.26 -21.47 10.95
C ASP A 188 7.51 -20.43 12.06
N ALA A 189 7.78 -20.90 13.29
CA ALA A 189 7.94 -20.03 14.45
C ALA A 189 9.21 -19.16 14.40
N TRP A 190 10.11 -19.39 13.43
CA TRP A 190 11.32 -18.61 13.19
C TRP A 190 11.13 -17.48 12.19
N ASP A 191 9.94 -17.35 11.59
CA ASP A 191 9.60 -16.16 10.81
C ASP A 191 9.60 -14.92 11.72
N ASP A 192 10.25 -13.85 11.27
CA ASP A 192 10.38 -12.58 12.02
C ASP A 192 9.09 -11.75 11.93
N SER A 193 7.96 -12.38 12.26
CA SER A 193 6.66 -11.76 12.36
C SER A 193 5.68 -12.59 13.22
N PRO A 194 4.64 -11.96 13.80
CA PRO A 194 3.59 -12.69 14.52
C PRO A 194 2.77 -13.68 13.66
N TYR A 195 3.01 -13.73 12.35
CA TYR A 195 2.23 -14.49 11.38
C TYR A 195 2.02 -15.94 11.80
N TYR A 196 3.09 -16.63 12.23
CA TYR A 196 3.03 -18.05 12.60
C TYR A 196 1.90 -18.34 13.59
N TYR A 197 1.79 -17.50 14.61
CA TYR A 197 0.86 -17.67 15.72
C TYR A 197 -0.54 -17.20 15.33
N TYR A 198 -0.65 -16.05 14.67
CA TYR A 198 -1.94 -15.47 14.28
C TYR A 198 -2.65 -16.29 13.18
N SER A 199 -1.92 -16.78 12.18
CA SER A 199 -2.48 -17.66 11.14
C SER A 199 -2.99 -18.98 11.72
N ARG A 200 -2.26 -19.59 12.67
CA ARG A 200 -2.71 -20.79 13.39
C ARG A 200 -3.92 -20.50 14.29
N ALA A 201 -3.91 -19.39 15.01
CA ALA A 201 -5.05 -18.96 15.80
C ALA A 201 -6.32 -18.81 14.92
N ALA A 202 -6.18 -18.20 13.74
CA ALA A 202 -7.30 -18.05 12.81
C ALA A 202 -7.87 -19.38 12.31
N ILE A 203 -7.03 -20.39 12.05
CA ILE A 203 -7.50 -21.75 11.73
C ILE A 203 -8.24 -22.36 12.92
N PHE A 204 -7.67 -22.29 14.13
CA PHE A 204 -8.33 -22.83 15.31
C PHE A 204 -9.68 -22.16 15.60
N TYR A 205 -9.81 -20.84 15.42
CA TYR A 205 -11.10 -20.17 15.52
C TYR A 205 -12.09 -20.64 14.44
N HIS A 206 -11.61 -20.86 13.21
CA HIS A 206 -12.45 -21.36 12.12
C HIS A 206 -13.00 -22.77 12.42
N GLU A 207 -12.20 -23.60 13.11
CA GLU A 207 -12.55 -24.95 13.56
C GLU A 207 -13.32 -24.97 14.90
N ASP A 208 -13.73 -23.81 15.42
CA ASP A 208 -14.36 -23.61 16.73
C ASP A 208 -13.51 -24.10 17.94
N ASN A 209 -12.21 -24.31 17.74
CA ASN A 209 -11.26 -24.67 18.78
C ASN A 209 -10.66 -23.42 19.46
N LYS A 210 -11.53 -22.65 20.13
CA LYS A 210 -11.15 -21.39 20.79
C LYS A 210 -10.01 -21.54 21.80
N LYS A 211 -9.94 -22.67 22.48
CA LYS A 211 -8.89 -22.95 23.48
C LYS A 211 -7.50 -22.93 22.85
N GLU A 212 -7.30 -23.65 21.75
CA GLU A 212 -5.99 -23.67 21.07
C GLU A 212 -5.72 -22.35 20.33
N ALA A 213 -6.77 -21.67 19.83
CA ALA A 213 -6.62 -20.33 19.26
C ALA A 213 -6.03 -19.34 20.29
N GLU A 214 -6.62 -19.26 21.49
CA GLU A 214 -6.14 -18.38 22.56
C GLU A 214 -4.75 -18.76 23.04
N LYS A 215 -4.41 -20.06 23.07
CA LYS A 215 -3.06 -20.52 23.37
C LYS A 215 -2.04 -19.98 22.36
N MET A 216 -2.37 -20.00 21.06
CA MET A 216 -1.49 -19.42 20.03
C MET A 216 -1.30 -17.91 20.24
N LEU A 217 -2.37 -17.17 20.54
CA LEU A 217 -2.27 -15.73 20.80
C LEU A 217 -1.48 -15.41 22.08
N ASN A 218 -1.62 -16.22 23.13
CA ASN A 218 -0.81 -16.12 24.34
C ASN A 218 0.67 -16.35 24.05
N ASN A 219 1.00 -17.36 23.24
CA ASN A 219 2.37 -17.60 22.82
C ASN A 219 2.93 -16.42 22.01
N ALA A 220 2.13 -15.81 21.14
CA ALA A 220 2.53 -14.60 20.43
C ALA A 220 2.86 -13.47 21.42
N ARG A 221 2.01 -13.20 22.41
CA ARG A 221 2.31 -12.19 23.44
C ARG A 221 3.60 -12.47 24.23
N PHE A 222 3.91 -13.75 24.46
CA PHE A 222 5.14 -14.13 25.15
C PHE A 222 6.40 -13.85 24.32
N VAL A 223 6.36 -14.15 23.01
CA VAL A 223 7.48 -13.96 22.08
C VAL A 223 7.63 -12.48 21.70
N TRP A 224 6.55 -11.82 21.28
CA TRP A 224 6.52 -10.40 20.94
C TRP A 224 6.00 -9.58 22.12
N ARG A 225 6.90 -9.29 23.06
CA ARG A 225 6.61 -8.55 24.31
C ARG A 225 6.26 -7.06 24.11
N ASN A 226 6.18 -6.61 22.86
CA ASN A 226 5.85 -5.23 22.51
C ASN A 226 4.47 -5.20 21.87
N ASP A 227 3.50 -4.61 22.57
CA ASP A 227 2.11 -4.50 22.09
C ASP A 227 2.01 -3.79 20.73
N ALA A 228 2.90 -2.83 20.44
CA ALA A 228 2.90 -2.15 19.15
C ALA A 228 3.19 -3.11 17.98
N ALA A 229 3.96 -4.18 18.20
CA ALA A 229 4.22 -5.18 17.18
C ALA A 229 3.01 -6.10 16.92
N LEU A 230 2.10 -6.19 17.89
CA LEU A 230 0.90 -7.05 17.83
C LEU A 230 -0.38 -6.29 17.48
N SER A 231 -0.43 -4.97 17.69
CA SER A 231 -1.65 -4.15 17.52
C SER A 231 -2.36 -4.42 16.20
N ALA A 232 -1.67 -4.29 15.07
CA ALA A 232 -2.28 -4.46 13.74
C ALA A 232 -2.86 -5.89 13.53
N TRP A 233 -2.25 -6.89 14.15
CA TRP A 233 -2.68 -8.30 14.07
C TRP A 233 -3.91 -8.54 14.93
N GLN A 234 -3.92 -7.99 16.14
CA GLN A 234 -5.05 -8.05 17.05
C GLN A 234 -6.25 -7.29 16.48
N ASP A 235 -6.04 -6.08 15.98
CA ASP A 235 -7.06 -5.26 15.32
C ASP A 235 -7.66 -6.02 14.13
N THR A 236 -6.84 -6.73 13.36
CA THR A 236 -7.30 -7.57 12.25
C THR A 236 -8.24 -8.67 12.73
N LEU A 237 -7.93 -9.38 13.83
CA LEU A 237 -8.81 -10.41 14.38
C LEU A 237 -10.09 -9.85 15.00
N ILE A 238 -10.04 -8.62 15.52
CA ILE A 238 -11.21 -7.90 16.04
C ILE A 238 -12.14 -7.51 14.88
N GLU A 239 -11.63 -6.83 13.85
CA GLU A 239 -12.41 -6.43 12.66
C GLU A 239 -13.00 -7.66 11.94
N PHE A 240 -12.25 -8.77 11.92
CA PHE A 240 -12.74 -10.03 11.37
C PHE A 240 -13.86 -10.67 12.22
N GLY A 241 -13.90 -10.39 13.52
CA GLY A 241 -14.91 -10.87 14.47
C GLY A 241 -14.55 -12.17 15.22
N TYR A 242 -13.28 -12.56 15.25
CA TYR A 242 -12.83 -13.70 16.08
C TYR A 242 -12.55 -13.31 17.53
N ILE A 243 -12.12 -12.06 17.76
CA ILE A 243 -11.89 -11.50 19.09
C ILE A 243 -12.89 -10.37 19.31
N ARG A 244 -13.45 -10.27 20.53
CA ARG A 244 -14.33 -9.15 20.89
C ARG A 244 -13.51 -7.87 21.05
N SER A 245 -14.03 -6.76 20.53
CA SER A 245 -13.51 -5.43 20.87
C SER A 245 -13.95 -5.07 22.30
N PHE A 246 -13.00 -4.80 23.19
CA PHE A 246 -13.30 -4.30 24.53
C PHE A 246 -13.62 -2.78 24.54
N TYR A 247 -13.44 -2.08 23.42
CA TYR A 247 -13.59 -0.62 23.32
C TYR A 247 -14.96 -0.14 22.78
N GLY A 248 -15.98 -1.01 22.67
CA GLY A 248 -17.23 -0.67 21.96
C GLY A 248 -18.54 -1.23 22.51
N GLU A 249 -18.58 -1.91 23.67
CA GLU A 249 -19.82 -2.54 24.19
C GLU A 249 -20.81 -1.57 24.89
N ASN A 250 -20.87 -0.28 24.51
CA ASN A 250 -21.78 0.71 25.12
C ASN A 250 -22.77 1.40 24.17
N ALA A 251 -23.08 0.88 22.98
CA ALA A 251 -24.05 1.59 22.11
C ALA A 251 -25.06 0.77 21.29
N GLU A 252 -24.88 -0.54 21.04
CA GLU A 252 -25.78 -1.23 20.08
C GLU A 252 -26.56 -2.43 20.62
N ASN A 253 -26.38 -2.84 21.88
CA ASN A 253 -27.17 -3.93 22.49
C ASN A 253 -28.17 -3.44 23.55
N ALA A 254 -28.53 -2.16 23.52
CA ALA A 254 -29.65 -1.62 24.28
C ALA A 254 -30.77 -1.21 23.32
N LYS A 255 -31.47 -2.21 22.75
CA LYS A 255 -32.88 -2.14 22.31
C LYS A 255 -33.42 -3.53 22.01
#